data_AF-A0A398AK19-F1
#
_entry.id   AF-A0A398AK19-F1
#
_cell.length_a   1.000
_cell.length_b   1.000
_cell.length_c   1.000
_cell.angle_alpha   90.00
_cell.angle_beta   90.00
_cell.angle_gamma   90.00
#
_symmetry.space_group_name_H-M   'P 1'
#
loop_
_entity.id
_entity.type
_entity.pdbx_description
1 polymer ?
#
loop_
_entity_poly.entity_id
_entity_poly.type
_entity_poly.pdbx_seq_one_letter_code
_entity_poly.pdbx_strand_id
1 'polypeptide(L)' 'MLNSPQGRVKNQDFLDQVSSLLNPTYDILVGCQSGARSLNATTELVAAGFKKVRNVGGGYLAWVDHNFPIIKEQQQSAN' A
#
# COMPACT_ATOMS: atom_id res chain seq x y z
N MET A 1 1.18 1.69 -8.39
CA MET A 1 0.85 2.09 -9.77
C MET A 1 1.13 3.57 -9.90
N LEU A 2 1.76 3.99 -10.99
CA LEU A 2 2.12 5.37 -11.28
C LEU A 2 1.31 5.85 -12.50
N ASN A 3 1.07 7.15 -12.59
CA ASN A 3 0.44 7.75 -13.75
C ASN A 3 1.48 7.88 -14.87
N SER A 4 1.14 7.45 -16.09
CA SER A 4 1.91 7.67 -17.31
C SER A 4 0.99 8.17 -18.43
N PRO A 5 1.54 8.69 -19.54
CA PRO A 5 0.74 9.07 -20.71
C PRO A 5 -0.09 7.92 -21.30
N GLN A 6 0.29 6.67 -21.04
CA GLN A 6 -0.39 5.44 -21.49
C GLN A 6 -1.38 4.89 -20.44
N GLY A 7 -1.60 5.62 -19.34
CA GLY A 7 -2.48 5.22 -18.25
C GLY A 7 -1.73 4.86 -16.97
N ARG A 8 -2.35 4.03 -16.12
CA ARG A 8 -1.74 3.63 -14.84
C ARG A 8 -0.86 2.41 -15.04
N VAL A 9 0.44 2.56 -14.80
CA VAL A 9 1.43 1.49 -14.95
C VAL A 9 1.94 1.00 -13.60
N LYS A 10 2.50 -0.21 -13.55
CA LYS A 10 3.18 -0.72 -12.35
C LYS A 10 4.43 0.13 -12.07
N ASN A 11 4.72 0.36 -10.79
CA ASN A 11 6.00 0.97 -10.40
C ASN A 11 7.08 -0.12 -10.50
N GLN A 12 8.07 0.06 -11.37
CA GLN A 12 9.13 -0.94 -11.54
C GLN A 12 10.12 -0.94 -10.38
N ASP A 13 10.30 0.20 -9.72
CA ASP A 13 11.22 0.35 -8.59
C ASP A 13 10.56 -0.02 -7.25
N PHE A 14 9.37 -0.62 -7.27
CA PHE A 14 8.57 -0.86 -6.07
C PHE A 14 9.32 -1.71 -5.04
N LEU A 15 9.90 -2.84 -5.47
CA LEU A 15 10.62 -3.74 -4.58
C LEU A 15 11.89 -3.10 -4.01
N ASP A 16 12.63 -2.35 -4.82
CA ASP A 16 13.86 -1.68 -4.39
C ASP A 16 13.54 -0.60 -3.35
N GLN A 17 12.51 0.20 -3.61
CA GLN A 17 12.04 1.22 -2.66
C GLN A 17 11.60 0.59 -1.34
N VAL A 18 10.80 -0.48 -1.39
CA VAL A 18 10.35 -1.15 -0.15
C VAL A 18 11.52 -1.78 0.60
N SER A 19 12.43 -2.45 -0.10
CA SER A 19 13.58 -3.13 0.52
C SER A 19 14.60 -2.17 1.12
N SER A 20 14.70 -0.95 0.57
CA SER A 20 15.54 0.11 1.15
C SER A 20 14.97 0.67 2.47
N LEU A 21 13.68 0.52 2.72
CA LEU A 21 12.97 1.10 3.87
C LEU A 21 12.59 0.07 4.94
N LEU A 22 12.24 -1.16 4.53
CA LEU A 22 11.63 -2.16 5.41
C LEU A 22 12.43 -3.45 5.43
N ASN A 23 12.54 -4.05 6.62
CA ASN A 23 13.14 -5.37 6.78
C ASN A 23 12.15 -6.47 6.35
N PRO A 24 12.58 -7.50 5.59
CA PRO A 24 11.70 -8.61 5.17
C PRO A 24 11.06 -9.44 6.28
N THR A 25 11.54 -9.30 7.52
CA THR A 25 11.01 -9.99 8.70
C THR A 25 9.87 -9.23 9.40
N TYR A 26 9.64 -7.96 9.03
CA TYR A 26 8.59 -7.15 9.63
C TYR A 26 7.19 -7.65 9.27
N ASP A 27 6.27 -7.42 10.19
CA ASP A 27 4.83 -7.56 9.96
C ASP A 27 4.33 -6.34 9.17
N ILE A 28 4.03 -6.54 7.89
CA ILE A 28 3.67 -5.47 6.95
C ILE A 28 2.20 -5.60 6.56
N LEU A 29 1.46 -4.51 6.72
CA LEU A 29 0.09 -4.37 6.23
C LEU A 29 0.08 -3.43 5.03
N VAL A 30 -0.41 -3.92 3.88
CA VAL A 30 -0.45 -3.14 2.64
C VAL A 30 -1.90 -2.79 2.32
N GLY A 31 -2.18 -1.49 2.20
CA GLY A 31 -3.50 -0.97 1.89
C GLY A 31 -3.51 -0.13 0.62
N CYS A 32 -4.63 -0.16 -0.11
CA CYS A 32 -4.96 0.81 -1.14
C CYS A 32 -6.43 1.20 -0.99
N GLN A 33 -7.01 1.92 -1.97
CA GLN A 33 -8.40 2.35 -1.88
C GLN A 33 -9.41 1.18 -1.72
N SER A 34 -9.34 0.16 -2.58
CA SER A 34 -10.32 -0.94 -2.65
C SER A 34 -9.75 -2.33 -2.36
N GLY A 35 -8.46 -2.42 -2.08
CA GLY A 35 -7.74 -3.69 -1.87
C GLY A 35 -7.09 -4.30 -3.12
N ALA A 36 -7.54 -3.96 -4.34
CA ALA A 36 -7.05 -4.63 -5.56
C ALA A 36 -5.56 -4.34 -5.85
N ARG A 37 -5.12 -3.10 -5.69
CA ARG A 37 -3.71 -2.70 -5.93
C ARG A 37 -2.78 -3.25 -4.86
N SER A 38 -3.22 -3.21 -3.61
CA SER A 38 -2.46 -3.71 -2.47
C SER A 38 -2.35 -5.23 -2.48
N LEU A 39 -3.33 -5.94 -3.07
CA LEU A 39 -3.21 -7.37 -3.34
C LEU A 39 -2.02 -7.67 -4.26
N ASN A 40 -1.93 -6.99 -5.41
CA ASN A 40 -0.81 -7.16 -6.33
C ASN A 40 0.55 -6.84 -5.69
N ALA A 41 0.62 -5.74 -4.92
CA ALA A 41 1.81 -5.36 -4.18
C ALA A 41 2.20 -6.41 -3.12
N THR A 42 1.22 -6.96 -2.40
CA THR A 42 1.44 -8.02 -1.41
C THR A 42 2.00 -9.28 -2.07
N THR A 43 1.42 -9.69 -3.21
CA THR A 43 1.92 -10.85 -3.98
C THR A 43 3.38 -10.68 -4.38
N GLU A 44 3.76 -9.49 -4.82
CA GLU A 44 5.14 -9.18 -5.22
C GLU A 44 6.11 -9.20 -4.02
N LEU A 45 5.71 -8.65 -2.87
CA LEU A 45 6.53 -8.71 -1.65
C LEU A 45 6.71 -10.14 -1.15
N VAL A 46 5.65 -10.95 -1.18
CA VAL A 46 5.74 -12.38 -0.81
C VAL A 46 6.68 -13.12 -1.76
N ALA A 47 6.58 -12.87 -3.08
CA ALA A 47 7.50 -13.46 -4.06
C ALA A 47 8.96 -13.02 -3.84
N ALA A 48 9.19 -11.82 -3.32
CA ALA A 48 10.50 -11.31 -2.95
C ALA A 48 11.01 -11.79 -1.57
N GLY A 49 10.26 -12.65 -0.87
CA GLY A 49 10.69 -13.28 0.39
C GLY A 49 10.26 -12.56 1.67
N PHE A 50 9.41 -11.54 1.58
CA PHE A 50 8.78 -10.96 2.77
C PHE A 50 7.78 -11.94 3.37
N LYS A 51 8.01 -12.35 4.62
CA LYS A 51 7.31 -13.51 5.20
C LYS A 51 5.95 -13.17 5.81
N LYS A 52 5.75 -11.93 6.22
CA LYS A 52 4.58 -11.52 7.01
C LYS A 52 3.88 -10.31 6.39
N VAL A 53 3.45 -10.45 5.14
CA VAL A 53 2.74 -9.39 4.41
C VAL A 53 1.26 -9.73 4.32
N ARG A 54 0.40 -8.77 4.67
CA ARG A 54 -1.06 -8.91 4.62
C ARG A 54 -1.66 -7.78 3.81
N ASN A 55 -2.61 -8.13 2.93
CA ASN A 55 -3.41 -7.15 2.20
C ASN A 55 -4.62 -6.72 3.04
N VAL A 56 -4.93 -5.42 3.06
CA VAL A 56 -6.20 -4.92 3.60
C VAL A 56 -7.31 -5.19 2.59
N GLY A 57 -8.10 -6.23 2.83
CA GLY A 57 -9.27 -6.58 2.02
C GLY A 57 -10.29 -5.44 1.97
N GLY A 58 -10.78 -5.10 0.78
CA GLY A 58 -11.66 -3.93 0.57
C GLY A 58 -10.96 -2.56 0.73
N GLY A 59 -9.70 -2.55 1.16
CA GLY A 59 -8.88 -1.35 1.28
C GLY A 59 -9.43 -0.32 2.27
N TYR A 60 -9.07 0.94 2.02
CA TYR A 60 -9.53 2.08 2.80
C TYR A 60 -11.06 2.22 2.79
N LEU A 61 -11.73 1.87 1.69
CA LEU A 61 -13.19 1.97 1.62
C LEU A 61 -13.87 1.04 2.64
N ALA A 62 -13.42 -0.22 2.73
CA ALA A 62 -13.93 -1.14 3.75
C ALA A 62 -13.53 -0.71 5.17
N TRP A 63 -12.33 -0.13 5.34
CA TRP A 63 -11.90 0.41 6.63
C TRP A 63 -12.87 1.50 7.14
N VAL A 64 -13.29 2.41 6.24
CA VAL A 64 -14.29 3.45 6.54
C VAL A 64 -15.66 2.83 6.82
N ASP A 65 -16.09 1.87 5.99
CA ASP A 65 -17.39 1.20 6.11
C ASP A 65 -17.54 0.45 7.44
N HIS A 66 -16.45 -0.12 7.96
CA HIS A 66 -16.39 -0.72 9.29
C HIS A 66 -16.26 0.28 10.44
N ASN A 67 -16.36 1.59 10.17
CA ASN A 67 -16.24 2.67 11.16
C ASN A 67 -14.93 2.64 11.96
N PHE A 68 -13.84 2.14 11.37
CA PHE A 68 -12.54 2.15 12.05
C PHE A 68 -11.96 3.56 12.14
N PRO A 69 -11.07 3.83 13.13
CA PRO A 69 -10.50 5.16 13.33
C PRO A 69 -9.69 5.63 12.12
N ILE A 70 -9.84 6.92 11.80
CA ILE A 70 -9.08 7.60 10.75
C ILE A 70 -8.58 8.91 11.34
N ILE A 71 -7.27 9.02 11.47
CA ILE A 71 -6.62 10.28 11.83
C ILE A 71 -6.38 11.03 10.52
N LYS A 72 -7.08 12.14 10.34
CA LYS A 72 -6.80 13.07 9.23
C LYS A 72 -5.68 13.99 9.68
N GLU A 73 -4.60 14.08 8.91
CA GLU A 73 -3.64 15.15 9.10
C GLU A 73 -4.35 16.50 8.93
N GLN A 74 -4.21 17.38 9.92
CA GLN A 74 -4.69 18.75 9.81
C GLN A 74 -3.79 19.47 8.80
N GLN A 75 -4.35 19.85 7.65
CA GLN A 75 -3.65 20.75 6.73
C GLN A 75 -3.42 22.06 7.46
N GLN A 76 -2.18 22.35 7.83
CA GLN A 76 -1.81 23.68 8.27
C GLN A 76 -1.88 24.59 7.05
N SER A 77 -2.95 25.38 6.97
CA SER A 77 -3.09 26.45 5.99
C SER A 77 -1.87 27.35 6.12
N ALA A 78 -1.00 27.35 5.10
CA ALA A 78 0.02 28.37 4.98
C ALA A 78 -0.71 29.71 4.76
N ASN A 79 -0.62 30.60 5.75
CA ASN A 79 -0.94 32.02 5.57
C ASN A 79 0.17 32.70 4.77
#